data_AF-A0A183Q8F4-F1
#
_entry.id   AF-A0A183Q8F4-F1
#
_cell.length_a   1.000
_cell.length_b   1.000
_cell.length_c   1.000
_cell.angle_alpha   90.00
_cell.angle_beta   90.00
_cell.angle_gamma   90.00
#
_symmetry.space_group_name_H-M   'P 1'
#
loop_
_entity.id
_entity.type
_entity.pdbx_description
1 polymer ?
#
loop_
_entity_poly.entity_id
_entity_poly.type
_entity_poly.pdbx_seq_one_letter_code
_entity_poly.pdbx_strand_id
1 'polypeptide(L)'
;MPSLLIRENPLILAENDAEKAEALSEYFSKVFSIGNEERPLIHRDRDGSLMDPVVIEKDTVLRLLQHLKPDKSSGPDDIHPR
;
A
#
# COMPACT_ATOMS: atom_id res chain seq x y z
N MET A 1 -4.29 28.16 12.08
CA MET A 1 -3.17 27.24 12.38
C MET A 1 -3.61 26.37 13.54
N PRO A 2 -4.08 25.12 13.35
CA PRO A 2 -4.58 24.34 14.47
C PRO A 2 -3.39 23.82 15.28
N SER A 3 -3.36 24.18 16.56
CA SER A 3 -2.36 23.82 17.57
C SER A 3 -2.55 22.39 18.08
N LEU A 4 -2.54 21.39 17.19
CA LEU A 4 -2.94 20.02 17.51
C LEU A 4 -1.79 18.98 17.53
N LEU A 5 -0.53 19.39 17.67
CA LEU A 5 0.60 18.45 17.63
C LEU A 5 1.68 18.72 18.69
N ILE A 6 1.28 18.91 19.94
CA ILE A 6 2.13 18.54 21.08
C ILE A 6 1.25 17.78 22.08
N ARG A 7 0.63 16.70 21.61
CA ARG A 7 0.31 15.61 22.54
C ARG A 7 1.67 14.98 22.81
N GLU A 8 2.18 15.11 24.03
CA GLU A 8 3.50 14.59 24.40
C GLU A 8 3.66 13.18 23.84
N ASN A 9 4.63 13.00 22.95
CA ASN A 9 4.89 11.70 22.36
C ASN A 9 5.35 10.79 23.51
N PRO A 10 4.59 9.75 23.90
CA PRO A 10 4.94 8.93 25.06
C PRO A 10 6.30 8.22 24.87
N LEU A 11 6.78 8.09 23.64
CA LEU A 11 8.14 7.59 23.36
C LEU A 11 9.25 8.54 23.84
N ILE A 12 8.97 9.82 24.04
CA ILE A 12 9.92 10.80 24.59
C ILE A 12 10.08 10.59 26.11
N LEU A 13 9.07 10.02 26.77
CA LEU A 13 9.08 9.76 28.22
C LEU A 13 9.51 8.33 28.58
N ALA A 14 9.63 7.43 27.61
CA ALA A 14 10.04 6.05 27.84
C ALA A 14 11.55 5.94 28.05
N GLU A 15 11.98 5.50 29.23
CA GLU A 15 13.39 5.45 29.63
C GLU A 15 14.08 4.14 29.19
N ASN A 16 13.30 3.09 28.93
CA ASN A 16 13.81 1.78 28.52
C ASN A 16 12.98 1.13 27.39
N ASP A 17 13.51 0.05 26.82
CA ASP A 17 12.90 -0.60 25.65
C ASP A 17 11.57 -1.30 25.97
N ALA A 18 11.35 -1.72 27.22
CA ALA A 18 10.08 -2.30 27.64
C ALA A 18 8.96 -1.25 27.64
N GLU A 19 9.22 -0.07 28.21
CA GLU A 19 8.29 1.06 28.19
C GLU A 19 8.00 1.55 26.77
N LYS A 20 9.01 1.56 25.89
CA LYS A 20 8.79 1.89 24.47
C LYS A 20 7.89 0.86 23.78
N ALA A 21 8.10 -0.43 24.05
CA ALA A 21 7.29 -1.50 23.49
C ALA A 21 5.83 -1.38 23.94
N GLU A 22 5.59 -1.07 25.21
CA GLU A 22 4.25 -0.84 25.75
C GLU A 22 3.59 0.40 25.14
N ALA A 23 4.29 1.53 25.07
CA ALA A 23 3.77 2.75 24.47
C ALA A 23 3.40 2.57 22.98
N LEU A 24 4.23 1.84 22.22
CA LEU A 24 3.92 1.49 20.84
C LEU A 24 2.72 0.54 20.75
N SER A 25 2.65 -0.46 21.62
CA SER A 25 1.54 -1.43 21.67
C SER A 25 0.20 -0.74 21.93
N GLU A 26 0.15 0.18 22.91
CA GLU A 26 -1.04 0.96 23.23
C GLU A 26 -1.44 1.88 22.07
N TYR A 27 -0.48 2.58 21.47
CA TYR A 27 -0.71 3.44 20.31
C TYR A 27 -1.34 2.65 19.14
N PHE A 28 -0.73 1.52 18.78
CA PHE A 28 -1.23 0.69 17.68
C PHE A 28 -2.58 0.06 18.00
N SER A 29 -2.81 -0.37 19.24
CA SER A 29 -4.11 -0.89 19.67
C SER A 29 -5.21 0.16 19.55
N LYS A 30 -4.92 1.43 19.85
CA LYS A 30 -5.88 2.53 19.71
C LYS A 30 -6.20 2.87 18.25
N VAL A 31 -5.21 2.92 17.35
CA VAL A 31 -5.44 3.30 15.95
C VAL A 31 -6.00 2.15 15.10
N PHE A 32 -5.77 0.90 15.50
CA PHE A 32 -6.30 -0.29 14.84
C PHE A 32 -7.50 -0.92 15.55
N SER A 33 -8.13 -0.19 16.48
CA SER A 33 -9.38 -0.66 17.08
C SER A 33 -10.46 -0.76 16.00
N ILE A 34 -10.87 -2.00 15.70
CA ILE A 34 -12.08 -2.26 14.92
C ILE A 34 -13.24 -1.81 15.81
N GLY A 35 -13.74 -0.60 15.56
CA GLY A 35 -14.98 -0.16 16.18
C GLY A 35 -16.09 -1.18 15.90
N ASN A 36 -16.99 -1.36 16.86
CA ASN A 36 -18.28 -2.04 16.69
C ASN A 36 -19.26 -1.23 15.80
N GLU A 37 -18.75 -0.18 15.17
CA GLU A 37 -19.43 0.66 14.20
C GLU A 37 -19.81 -0.20 13.00
N GLU A 38 -21.03 -0.03 12.50
CA GLU A 38 -21.46 -0.68 11.27
C GLU A 38 -20.48 -0.30 10.16
N ARG A 39 -19.62 -1.26 9.82
CA ARG A 39 -18.60 -1.09 8.78
C ARG A 39 -19.36 -0.68 7.54
N PRO A 40 -19.08 0.48 6.93
CA PRO A 40 -19.89 0.98 5.82
C PRO A 40 -20.02 -0.13 4.80
N LEU A 41 -21.27 -0.53 4.53
CA LEU A 41 -21.57 -1.57 3.57
C LEU A 41 -21.04 -1.07 2.24
N ILE A 42 -19.86 -1.56 1.83
CA ILE A 42 -19.33 -1.29 0.51
C ILE A 42 -20.26 -2.04 -0.43
N HIS A 43 -21.27 -1.34 -0.93
CA HIS A 43 -22.09 -1.77 -2.04
C HIS A 43 -21.13 -1.94 -3.21
N ARG A 44 -20.60 -3.15 -3.36
CA ARG A 44 -19.90 -3.52 -4.58
C ARG A 44 -20.95 -3.42 -5.65
N ASP A 45 -20.80 -2.39 -6.49
CA ASP A 45 -21.68 -2.19 -7.62
C ASP A 45 -21.72 -3.51 -8.38
N ARG A 46 -22.87 -4.18 -8.29
CA ARG A 46 -23.09 -5.47 -8.94
C ARG A 46 -23.31 -5.27 -10.44
N ASP A 47 -23.43 -4.01 -10.86
CA ASP A 47 -23.32 -3.60 -12.23
C ASP A 47 -21.83 -3.56 -12.60
N GLY A 48 -21.28 -4.76 -12.77
CA GLY A 48 -19.96 -4.93 -13.35
C GLY A 48 -20.00 -4.35 -14.75
N SER A 49 -19.62 -3.09 -14.89
CA SER A 49 -19.32 -2.46 -16.18
C SER A 49 -18.44 -3.43 -16.94
N LEU A 50 -19.04 -4.08 -17.94
CA LEU A 50 -18.40 -5.11 -18.72
C LEU A 50 -17.31 -4.40 -19.50
N MET A 51 -16.08 -4.48 -18.99
CA MET A 51 -14.93 -3.88 -19.64
C MET A 51 -14.86 -4.39 -21.06
N ASP A 52 -14.59 -3.49 -22.00
CA ASP A 52 -14.39 -3.89 -23.39
C ASP A 52 -13.32 -4.99 -23.45
N PRO A 53 -13.54 -6.03 -24.28
CA PRO A 53 -12.58 -7.12 -24.40
C PRO A 53 -11.23 -6.57 -24.88
N VAL A 54 -10.20 -6.81 -24.08
CA VAL A 54 -8.83 -6.38 -24.42
C VAL A 54 -8.30 -7.27 -25.55
N VAL A 55 -8.03 -6.67 -26.69
CA VAL A 55 -7.34 -7.34 -27.81
C VAL A 55 -5.85 -7.09 -27.68
N ILE A 56 -5.07 -8.17 -27.51
CA ILE A 56 -3.60 -8.10 -27.50
C ILE A 56 -3.11 -8.35 -28.93
N GLU A 57 -2.67 -7.29 -29.60
CA GLU A 57 -2.11 -7.38 -30.94
C GLU A 57 -0.63 -7.78 -30.90
N LYS A 58 -0.29 -8.89 -31.56
CA LYS A 58 1.08 -9.44 -31.59
C LYS A 58 2.12 -8.43 -32.08
N ASP A 59 1.81 -7.69 -33.15
CA ASP A 59 2.76 -6.74 -33.74
C ASP A 59 3.03 -5.57 -32.80
N THR A 60 2.02 -5.13 -32.06
CA THR A 60 2.17 -4.12 -31.01
C THR A 60 3.04 -4.64 -29.87
N VAL A 61 2.85 -5.89 -29.44
CA VAL A 61 3.71 -6.51 -28.41
C VAL A 61 5.16 -6.61 -28.88
N LEU A 62 5.42 -7.09 -30.10
CA LEU A 62 6.77 -7.20 -30.66
C LEU A 62 7.45 -5.82 -30.74
N ARG A 63 6.70 -4.80 -31.15
CA ARG A 63 7.18 -3.41 -31.19
C ARG A 63 7.49 -2.86 -29.80
N LEU A 64 6.78 -3.28 -28.76
CA LEU A 64 7.10 -2.85 -27.39
C LEU A 64 8.35 -3.57 -26.86
N LEU A 65 8.46 -4.88 -27.14
CA LEU A 65 9.61 -5.69 -26.72
C LEU A 65 10.93 -5.20 -27.35
N GLN A 66 10.94 -4.80 -28.62
CA GLN A 66 12.15 -4.29 -29.26
C GLN A 66 12.64 -2.93 -28.70
N HIS A 67 11.78 -2.19 -27.98
CA HIS A 67 12.11 -0.88 -27.41
C HIS A 67 12.21 -0.91 -25.88
N LEU A 68 12.40 -2.08 -25.29
CA LEU A 68 12.69 -2.18 -23.87
C LEU A 68 14.00 -1.44 -23.55
N LYS A 69 14.05 -0.83 -22.37
CA LYS A 69 15.21 -0.10 -21.87
C LYS A 69 16.31 -1.10 -21.48
N PRO A 70 17.45 -1.15 -22.21
CA PRO A 70 18.49 -2.15 -22.00
C PRO A 70 19.31 -1.93 -20.72
N ASP A 71 19.18 -0.75 -20.11
CA ASP A 71 19.87 -0.33 -18.89
C ASP A 71 19.14 -0.76 -17.60
N LYS A 72 17.95 -1.37 -17.71
CA LYS A 72 17.22 -1.87 -16.55
C LYS A 72 17.76 -3.22 -16.07
N SER A 73 17.80 -3.40 -14.76
CA SER A 73 18.15 -4.67 -14.12
C SER A 73 17.09 -5.75 -14.40
N SER A 74 17.51 -7.02 -14.33
CA SER A 74 16.59 -8.16 -14.34
C SER A 74 15.57 -8.09 -13.21
N GLY A 75 14.39 -8.64 -13.47
CA GLY A 75 13.35 -8.81 -12.46
C GLY A 75 13.67 -9.97 -11.49
N PRO A 76 12.75 -10.26 -10.55
CA PRO A 76 12.84 -11.44 -9.67
C PRO A 76 12.85 -12.77 -10.42
N ASP A 77 12.43 -12.76 -11.69
CA ASP A 77 12.47 -13.89 -12.63
C ASP A 77 13.83 -14.05 -13.33
N ASP A 78 14.80 -13.19 -13.01
CA ASP A 78 16.14 -13.13 -13.62
C ASP A 78 16.14 -12.86 -15.14
N ILE A 79 15.02 -12.38 -15.69
CA ILE A 79 14.92 -12.06 -17.11
C ILE A 79 15.40 -10.64 -17.35
N HIS A 80 16.46 -10.49 -18.15
CA HIS A 80 16.95 -9.20 -18.58
C HIS A 80 16.16 -8.69 -19.81
N PRO A 81 15.91 -7.38 -19.96
CA PRO A 81 15.24 -6.79 -21.12
C PRO A 81 16.01 -6.86 -22.46
N ARG A 82 17.14 -7.57 -22.55
CA ARG A 82 17.94 -7.77 -23.77
C ARG A 82 18.17 -9.24 -24.03
#